data_AF-A0A956GNF1-F1
#
_entry.id   AF-A0A956GNF1-F1
#
_cell.length_a   1.000
_cell.length_b   1.000
_cell.length_c   1.000
_cell.angle_alpha   90.00
_cell.angle_beta   90.00
_cell.angle_gamma   90.00
#
_symmetry.space_group_name_H-M   'P 1'
#
loop_
_entity.id
_entity.type
_entity.pdbx_description
1 polymer ?
#
loop_
_entity_poly.entity_id
_entity_poly.type
_entity_poly.pdbx_seq_one_letter_code
_entity_poly.pdbx_strand_id
1 'polypeptide(L)'
;MITLTPTATELVAAVGAGATLVGVDDFSTYPPEVADLPRVGSFLSPNLEAILRLRPQLVIADDVHADLEASLRDAGIATLQCDMHGLDDVRRGLVAVGERLDRADAARAAVVRIDAA
;
A
#
# COMPACT_ATOMS: atom_id res chain seq x y z
N MET A 1 2.98 8.66 0.33
CA MET A 1 2.02 7.68 -0.24
C MET A 1 1.11 7.17 0.85
N ILE A 2 -0.01 6.55 0.50
CA ILE A 2 -0.93 5.92 1.47
C ILE A 2 -1.19 4.48 1.07
N THR A 3 -1.34 3.61 2.04
CA THR A 3 -1.77 2.20 1.89
C THR A 3 -3.09 2.00 2.63
N LEU A 4 -4.01 1.24 2.03
CA LEU A 4 -5.34 0.98 2.60
C LEU A 4 -5.50 -0.43 3.19
N THR A 5 -4.42 -1.20 3.22
CA THR A 5 -4.40 -2.55 3.80
C THR A 5 -3.10 -2.80 4.56
N PRO A 6 -3.13 -3.62 5.63
CA PRO A 6 -1.91 -4.04 6.33
C PRO A 6 -0.90 -4.68 5.38
N THR A 7 -1.36 -5.60 4.52
CA THR A 7 -0.50 -6.27 3.55
C THR A 7 0.20 -5.27 2.62
N ALA A 8 -0.52 -4.28 2.07
CA ALA A 8 0.08 -3.26 1.22
C ALA A 8 1.15 -2.43 1.94
N THR A 9 0.92 -2.10 3.22
CA THR A 9 1.92 -1.43 4.07
C THR A 9 3.19 -2.27 4.19
N GLU A 10 3.05 -3.57 4.45
CA GLU A 10 4.17 -4.50 4.55
C GLU A 10 4.92 -4.66 3.23
N LEU A 11 4.23 -4.68 2.08
CA LEU A 11 4.86 -4.73 0.76
C LEU A 11 5.74 -3.50 0.51
N VAL A 12 5.21 -2.31 0.79
CA VAL A 12 5.95 -1.04 0.64
C VAL A 12 7.18 -1.02 1.55
N ALA A 13 7.04 -1.52 2.77
CA ALA A 13 8.17 -1.66 3.69
C ALA A 13 9.20 -2.69 3.19
N ALA A 14 8.76 -3.83 2.67
CA ALA A 14 9.61 -4.92 2.18
C ALA A 14 10.49 -4.50 1.00
N VAL A 15 10.03 -3.54 0.18
CA VAL A 15 10.83 -2.94 -0.92
C VAL A 15 11.66 -1.72 -0.48
N GLY A 16 11.70 -1.43 0.83
CA GLY A 16 12.50 -0.36 1.42
C GLY A 16 11.93 1.04 1.19
N ALA A 17 10.60 1.16 1.05
CA ALA A 17 9.91 2.42 0.81
C ALA A 17 8.97 2.83 1.96
N GLY A 18 8.99 2.15 3.11
CA GLY A 18 8.13 2.45 4.27
C GLY A 18 8.18 3.91 4.73
N ALA A 19 9.36 4.54 4.73
CA ALA A 19 9.55 5.94 5.11
C ALA A 19 8.85 6.97 4.18
N THR A 20 8.34 6.53 3.03
CA THR A 20 7.58 7.39 2.09
C THR A 20 6.07 7.39 2.36
N LEU A 21 5.61 6.54 3.29
CA LEU A 21 4.22 6.50 3.72
C LEU A 21 3.90 7.75 4.56
N VAL A 22 2.75 8.36 4.29
CA VAL A 22 2.24 9.54 5.01
C VAL A 22 0.93 9.25 5.73
N GLY A 23 0.37 8.06 5.53
CA GLY A 23 -0.84 7.57 6.18
C GLY A 23 -1.09 6.12 5.81
N VAL A 24 -1.78 5.40 6.68
CA VAL A 24 -2.05 3.96 6.57
C VAL A 24 -3.45 3.65 7.09
N ASP A 25 -3.96 2.45 6.80
CA ASP A 25 -5.23 1.98 7.38
C ASP A 25 -5.15 1.81 8.91
N ASP A 26 -6.30 1.63 9.53
CA ASP A 26 -6.45 1.52 10.99
C ASP A 26 -5.66 0.35 11.62
N PHE A 27 -5.34 -0.70 10.85
CA PHE A 27 -4.76 -1.95 11.36
C PHE A 27 -3.29 -2.17 10.98
N SER A 28 -2.73 -1.32 10.11
CA SER A 28 -1.31 -1.35 9.75
C SER A 28 -0.41 -1.05 10.95
N THR A 29 0.38 -2.04 11.38
CA THR A 29 1.27 -1.93 12.56
C THR A 29 2.71 -2.34 12.31
N TYR A 30 3.01 -2.87 11.13
CA TYR A 30 4.36 -3.29 10.75
C TYR A 30 4.79 -2.60 9.44
N PRO A 31 6.05 -2.14 9.36
CA PRO A 31 7.07 -2.12 10.41
C PRO A 31 6.70 -1.11 11.52
N PRO A 32 7.23 -1.23 12.76
CA PRO A 32 6.74 -0.48 13.92
C PRO A 32 6.65 1.04 13.71
N GLU A 33 7.51 1.62 12.88
CA GLU A 33 7.48 3.04 12.54
C GLU A 33 6.19 3.50 11.84
N VAL A 34 5.42 2.60 11.21
CA VAL A 34 4.13 2.97 10.61
C VAL A 34 3.02 3.12 11.65
N ALA A 35 3.26 2.68 12.90
CA ALA A 35 2.32 2.80 14.00
C ALA A 35 1.98 4.28 14.30
N ASP A 36 2.92 5.19 14.08
CA ASP A 36 2.77 6.62 14.37
C ASP A 36 2.18 7.42 13.19
N LEU A 37 1.94 6.78 12.04
CA LEU A 37 1.38 7.47 10.88
C LEU A 37 -0.12 7.77 11.05
N PRO A 38 -0.60 8.86 10.43
CA PRO A 38 -2.02 9.18 10.37
C PRO A 38 -2.87 8.01 9.86
N ARG A 39 -4.00 7.78 10.52
CA ARG A 39 -4.97 6.76 10.13
C ARG A 39 -5.99 7.31 9.16
N VAL A 40 -6.21 6.57 8.08
CA VAL A 40 -7.12 6.98 7.00
C VAL A 40 -8.34 6.07 6.89
N GLY A 41 -8.70 5.39 7.96
CA GLY A 41 -9.89 4.54 8.04
C GLY A 41 -9.58 3.06 7.89
N SER A 42 -10.64 2.27 7.96
CA SER A 42 -10.56 0.81 7.97
C SER A 42 -10.57 0.24 6.56
N PHE A 43 -10.21 -1.03 6.43
CA PHE A 43 -10.26 -1.79 5.17
C PHE A 43 -11.63 -1.71 4.46
N LEU A 44 -12.75 -1.80 5.19
CA LEU A 44 -14.08 -1.73 4.57
C LEU A 44 -14.63 -0.31 4.48
N SER A 45 -13.98 0.66 5.10
CA SER A 45 -14.43 2.04 5.14
C SER A 45 -13.25 3.01 5.25
N PRO A 46 -12.50 3.20 4.15
CA PRO A 46 -11.49 4.24 4.09
C PRO A 46 -12.15 5.63 4.14
N ASN A 47 -11.46 6.57 4.78
CA ASN A 47 -11.91 7.94 4.93
C ASN A 47 -11.31 8.81 3.82
N LEU A 48 -12.09 9.04 2.74
CA LEU A 48 -11.67 9.85 1.60
C LEU A 48 -11.18 11.25 2.03
N GLU A 49 -11.87 11.93 2.94
CA GLU A 49 -11.43 13.25 3.39
C GLU A 49 -10.06 13.20 4.09
N ALA A 50 -9.82 12.18 4.93
CA ALA A 50 -8.53 11.99 5.58
C ALA A 50 -7.42 11.74 4.55
N ILE A 51 -7.71 10.93 3.53
CA ILE A 51 -6.79 10.69 2.41
C ILE A 51 -6.47 11.99 1.67
N LEU A 52 -7.48 12.77 1.28
CA LEU A 52 -7.29 14.03 0.55
C LEU A 52 -6.52 15.07 1.36
N ARG A 53 -6.74 15.15 2.68
CA ARG A 53 -6.00 16.06 3.57
C ARG A 53 -4.50 15.83 3.56
N LEU A 54 -4.06 14.57 3.39
CA LEU A 54 -2.64 14.20 3.36
C LEU A 54 -1.99 14.41 1.99
N ARG A 55 -2.78 14.78 0.96
CA ARG A 55 -2.31 15.06 -0.42
C ARG A 55 -1.34 13.98 -0.96
N PRO A 56 -1.70 12.69 -0.90
CA PRO A 56 -0.84 11.64 -1.43
C PRO A 56 -0.71 11.77 -2.96
N GLN A 57 0.43 11.34 -3.49
CA GLN A 57 0.61 11.18 -4.93
C GLN A 57 0.26 9.77 -5.42
N LEU A 58 0.18 8.81 -4.51
CA LEU A 58 -0.17 7.41 -4.76
C LEU A 58 -0.92 6.85 -3.56
N VAL A 59 -2.01 6.14 -3.84
CA VAL A 59 -2.74 5.28 -2.90
C VAL A 59 -2.63 3.83 -3.39
N ILE A 60 -2.18 2.93 -2.51
CA ILE A 60 -2.17 1.50 -2.78
C ILE A 60 -3.41 0.91 -2.12
N ALA A 61 -4.27 0.32 -2.95
CA ALA A 61 -5.60 -0.15 -2.59
C ALA A 61 -5.77 -1.63 -2.97
N ASP A 62 -6.93 -2.14 -2.62
CA ASP A 62 -7.41 -3.51 -2.87
C ASP A 62 -8.76 -3.39 -3.59
N ASP A 63 -9.17 -4.42 -4.33
CA ASP A 63 -10.37 -4.42 -5.19
C ASP A 63 -11.65 -3.94 -4.51
N VAL A 64 -11.80 -4.21 -3.20
CA VAL A 64 -12.92 -3.74 -2.37
C VAL A 64 -13.06 -2.21 -2.37
N HIS A 65 -11.99 -1.48 -2.72
CA HIS A 65 -11.94 -0.02 -2.75
C HIS A 65 -12.23 0.59 -4.14
N ALA A 66 -12.80 -0.16 -5.08
CA ALA A 66 -13.06 0.32 -6.44
C ALA A 66 -13.84 1.66 -6.51
N ASP A 67 -14.84 1.84 -5.64
CA ASP A 67 -15.64 3.06 -5.58
C ASP A 67 -14.82 4.29 -5.12
N LEU A 68 -13.89 4.06 -4.19
CA LEU A 68 -12.96 5.08 -3.73
C LEU A 68 -11.97 5.47 -4.83
N GLU A 69 -11.55 4.50 -5.65
CA GLU A 69 -10.58 4.71 -6.73
C GLU A 69 -11.05 5.78 -7.73
N ALA A 70 -12.34 5.78 -8.08
CA ALA A 70 -12.92 6.79 -8.94
C ALA A 70 -12.77 8.20 -8.35
N SER A 71 -13.08 8.35 -7.06
CA SER A 71 -12.97 9.64 -6.35
C SER A 71 -11.52 10.12 -6.25
N LEU A 72 -10.58 9.20 -6.02
CA LEU A 72 -9.15 9.53 -5.95
C LEU A 72 -8.61 9.95 -7.32
N ARG A 73 -9.04 9.28 -8.39
CA ARG A 73 -8.68 9.61 -9.76
C ARG A 73 -9.17 11.01 -10.15
N ASP A 74 -10.40 11.35 -9.80
CA ASP A 74 -10.97 12.69 -10.04
C ASP A 74 -10.21 13.78 -9.27
N ALA A 75 -9.62 13.43 -8.12
CA ALA A 75 -8.74 14.30 -7.35
C ALA A 75 -7.28 14.35 -7.89
N GLY A 76 -6.98 13.65 -8.99
CA GLY A 76 -5.64 13.59 -9.59
C GLY A 76 -4.64 12.72 -8.80
N ILE A 77 -5.12 11.85 -7.93
CA ILE A 77 -4.30 10.94 -7.11
C ILE A 77 -4.18 9.61 -7.84
N ALA A 78 -2.95 9.15 -8.06
CA ALA A 78 -2.73 7.84 -8.68
C ALA A 78 -3.11 6.70 -7.72
N THR A 79 -3.57 5.59 -8.29
CA THR A 79 -3.92 4.38 -7.56
C THR A 79 -3.11 3.20 -8.07
N LEU A 80 -2.76 2.28 -7.17
CA LEU A 80 -2.20 0.97 -7.51
C LEU A 80 -3.04 -0.09 -6.80
N GLN A 81 -3.65 -0.98 -7.56
CA GLN A 81 -4.40 -2.11 -7.01
C GLN A 81 -3.44 -3.25 -6.64
N CYS A 82 -3.66 -3.83 -5.47
CA CYS A 82 -2.88 -4.90 -4.86
C CYS A 82 -3.81 -5.84 -4.10
N ASP A 83 -4.52 -6.67 -4.86
CA ASP A 83 -5.50 -7.62 -4.35
C ASP A 83 -4.80 -8.83 -3.74
N MET A 84 -5.16 -9.23 -2.53
CA MET A 84 -4.42 -10.25 -1.76
C MET A 84 -5.30 -11.45 -1.41
N HIS A 85 -5.38 -12.43 -2.31
CA HIS A 85 -6.14 -13.68 -2.10
C HIS A 85 -5.25 -14.91 -1.85
N GLY A 86 -3.93 -14.74 -1.86
CA GLY A 86 -2.98 -15.81 -1.56
C GLY A 86 -1.53 -15.40 -1.70
N LEU A 87 -0.62 -16.36 -1.54
CA LEU A 87 0.82 -16.09 -1.58
C LEU A 87 1.30 -15.61 -2.97
N ASP A 88 0.69 -16.11 -4.04
CA ASP A 88 1.02 -15.67 -5.40
C ASP A 88 0.68 -14.20 -5.63
N ASP A 89 -0.38 -13.70 -4.99
CA ASP A 89 -0.72 -12.28 -5.00
C ASP A 89 0.32 -11.45 -4.26
N VAL A 90 0.81 -11.92 -3.12
CA VAL A 90 1.89 -11.25 -2.37
C VAL A 90 3.13 -11.11 -3.24
N ARG A 91 3.50 -12.17 -3.98
CA ARG A 91 4.65 -12.14 -4.92
C ARG A 91 4.41 -11.12 -6.04
N ARG A 92 3.22 -11.13 -6.65
CA ARG A 92 2.85 -10.16 -7.70
C ARG A 92 2.83 -8.72 -7.17
N GLY A 93 2.27 -8.51 -5.98
CA GLY A 93 2.22 -7.23 -5.31
C GLY A 93 3.61 -6.69 -5.01
N LEU A 94 4.54 -7.52 -4.52
CA LEU A 94 5.94 -7.11 -4.35
C LEU A 94 6.55 -6.60 -5.65
N VAL A 95 6.36 -7.32 -6.75
CA VAL A 95 6.86 -6.90 -8.07
C VAL A 95 6.21 -5.60 -8.51
N ALA A 96 4.88 -5.50 -8.46
CA ALA A 96 4.14 -4.32 -8.90
C ALA A 96 4.48 -3.08 -8.06
N VAL A 97 4.55 -3.20 -6.74
CA VAL A 97 4.99 -2.13 -5.83
C VAL A 97 6.45 -1.79 -6.10
N GLY A 98 7.32 -2.79 -6.26
CA GLY A 98 8.72 -2.59 -6.61
C GLY A 98 8.90 -1.78 -7.90
N GLU A 99 8.22 -2.15 -8.98
CA GLU A 99 8.27 -1.43 -10.25
C GLU A 99 7.70 -0.01 -10.12
N ARG A 100 6.54 0.14 -9.46
CA ARG A 100 5.89 1.44 -9.30
C ARG A 100 6.75 2.45 -8.54
N LEU A 101 7.61 1.97 -7.64
CA LEU A 101 8.46 2.75 -6.75
C LEU A 101 9.93 2.79 -7.18
N ASP A 102 10.28 2.24 -8.35
CA ASP A 102 11.66 2.13 -8.84
C ASP A 102 12.59 1.36 -7.88
N ARG A 103 12.09 0.23 -7.35
CA ARG A 103 12.72 -0.67 -6.38
C ARG A 103 12.64 -2.14 -6.81
N ALA A 104 12.72 -2.40 -8.11
CA ALA A 104 12.60 -3.76 -8.67
C ALA A 104 13.60 -4.77 -8.06
N ASP A 105 14.84 -4.36 -7.77
CA ASP A 105 15.84 -5.22 -7.12
C ASP A 105 15.44 -5.63 -5.70
N ALA A 106 14.93 -4.68 -4.91
CA ALA A 106 14.46 -4.95 -3.55
C ALA A 106 13.23 -5.87 -3.57
N ALA A 107 12.31 -5.67 -4.52
CA ALA A 107 11.17 -6.55 -4.72
C ALA A 107 11.59 -7.99 -5.07
N ARG A 108 12.53 -8.16 -6.00
CA ARG A 108 13.08 -9.49 -6.34
C ARG A 108 13.71 -10.16 -5.12
N ALA A 109 14.50 -9.41 -4.35
CA ALA A 109 15.11 -9.94 -3.12
C ALA A 109 14.06 -10.31 -2.06
N ALA A 110 12.96 -9.56 -1.96
CA ALA A 110 11.85 -9.87 -1.06
C ALA A 110 11.10 -11.14 -1.46
N VAL A 111 10.81 -11.33 -2.76
CA VAL A 111 10.18 -12.55 -3.27
C VAL A 111 11.04 -13.78 -2.97
N VAL A 112 12.36 -13.71 -3.20
CA VAL A 112 13.28 -14.82 -2.88
C VAL A 112 13.26 -15.18 -1.40
N ARG A 113 13.15 -14.19 -0.50
CA ARG A 113 13.05 -14.44 0.95
C ARG A 113 11.75 -15.16 1.32
N ILE A 114 10.64 -14.80 0.70
CA ILE A 114 9.35 -15.47 0.91
C ILE A 114 9.41 -16.93 0.46
N ASP A 115 10.05 -17.19 -0.69
CA ASP A 115 10.14 -18.54 -1.26
C ASP A 115 11.09 -19.47 -0.48
N ALA A 116 11.95 -18.89 0.36
CA ALA A 116 12.91 -19.62 1.19
C ALA A 116 12.40 -19.91 2.62
N ALA A 117 11.21 -19.42 2.98
CA ALA A 117 10.57 -19.63 4.28
C ALA A 117 9.63 -20.86 4.26
#